data_AF-X1G9U1-F1
#
_entry.id   AF-X1G9U1-F1
#
_cell.length_a   1.000
_cell.length_b   1.000
_cell.length_c   1.000
_cell.angle_alpha   90.00
_cell.angle_beta   90.00
_cell.angle_gamma   90.00
#
_symmetry.space_group_name_H-M   'P 1'
#
loop_
_entity.id
_entity.type
_entity.pdbx_description
1 polymer ?
#
loop_
_entity_poly.entity_id
_entity_poly.type
_entity_poly.pdbx_seq_one_letter_code
_entity_poly.pdbx_strand_id
1 'polypeptide(L)'
;MIVSSSSSSDPFIFIHCIKKKPDGIWEKPSANEGKIIKISLEEIVMILRVLNRQTLNWQSHHIYKDKKTSLSFSWEDEDANILWINIGIYSKMLNLAQTEVLRLLLIHLLKEKIVYSTIPKRTSNENKVTKLKQEELCNRNKIEEINEESDSYKNDLFSDIILRRDILKDLSNVNGIILGETEKAILIEFDNKEVWVPKSTISNHYLPRKNLSQKFLINNWFLKKNNLIP
;
A
#
# COMPACT_ATOMS: atom_id res chain seq x y z
N MET A 1 21.49 -1.91 3.84
CA MET A 1 20.43 -0.98 3.42
C MET A 1 19.26 -1.15 4.36
N ILE A 2 18.72 -0.07 4.89
CA ILE A 2 17.58 -0.07 5.82
C ILE A 2 16.58 0.95 5.33
N VAL A 3 15.31 0.55 5.19
CA VAL A 3 14.20 1.45 4.85
C VAL A 3 13.51 1.84 6.14
N SER A 4 13.21 3.12 6.31
CA SER A 4 12.59 3.62 7.54
C SER A 4 11.67 4.81 7.26
N SER A 5 10.71 5.01 8.14
CA SER A 5 9.83 6.18 8.15
C SER A 5 9.80 6.78 9.54
N SER A 6 10.14 8.06 9.66
CA SER A 6 10.24 8.74 10.96
C SER A 6 8.92 9.34 11.45
N SER A 7 7.96 9.57 10.55
CA SER A 7 6.67 10.18 10.85
C SER A 7 5.65 9.78 9.79
N SER A 8 4.43 9.41 10.16
CA SER A 8 3.35 9.13 9.19
C SER A 8 2.90 10.39 8.43
N SER A 9 3.09 11.59 9.01
CA SER A 9 2.63 12.85 8.42
C SER A 9 3.52 13.39 7.31
N ASP A 10 4.75 12.88 7.19
CA ASP A 10 5.74 13.42 6.28
C ASP A 10 5.70 12.65 4.95
N PRO A 11 5.57 13.30 3.77
CA PRO A 11 5.35 12.63 2.48
C PRO A 11 6.66 12.08 1.88
N PHE A 12 7.45 11.38 2.69
CA PHE A 12 8.70 10.76 2.29
C PHE A 12 9.10 9.63 3.26
N ILE A 13 10.05 8.82 2.81
CA ILE A 13 10.74 7.80 3.62
C ILE A 13 12.25 8.04 3.56
N PHE A 14 13.01 7.30 4.35
CA PHE A 14 14.47 7.33 4.31
C PHE A 14 15.05 5.96 3.97
N ILE A 15 16.06 5.95 3.10
CA ILE A 15 16.93 4.80 2.88
C ILE A 15 18.29 5.10 3.51
N HIS A 16 18.70 4.21 4.40
CA HIS A 16 19.98 4.25 5.09
C HIS A 16 20.92 3.20 4.50
N CYS A 17 22.10 3.64 4.09
CA CYS A 17 23.17 2.81 3.56
C CYS A 17 24.34 2.80 4.54
N ILE A 18 24.80 1.61 4.87
CA ILE A 18 26.02 1.35 5.63
C ILE A 18 26.75 0.19 4.94
N LYS A 19 28.07 0.22 4.99
CA LYS A 19 28.92 -0.89 4.54
C LYS A 19 29.89 -1.32 5.65
N LYS A 20 30.47 -2.50 5.46
CA LYS A 20 31.55 -3.00 6.30
C LYS A 20 32.85 -2.32 5.86
N LYS A 21 33.57 -1.74 6.80
CA LYS A 21 34.88 -1.12 6.58
C LYS A 21 35.95 -2.20 6.34
N PRO A 22 37.15 -1.81 5.82
CA PRO A 22 38.24 -2.76 5.60
C PRO A 22 38.71 -3.49 6.86
N ASP A 23 38.58 -2.85 8.03
CA ASP A 23 38.87 -3.42 9.35
C ASP A 23 37.81 -4.44 9.82
N GLY A 24 36.76 -4.67 9.03
CA GLY A 24 35.67 -5.57 9.35
C GLY A 24 34.59 -4.99 10.26
N ILE A 25 34.69 -3.72 10.64
CA ILE A 25 33.68 -3.05 11.48
C ILE A 25 32.60 -2.43 10.59
N TRP A 26 31.33 -2.55 10.98
CA TRP A 26 30.25 -1.86 10.28
C TRP A 26 30.29 -0.36 10.53
N GLU A 27 30.04 0.43 9.49
CA GLU A 27 29.77 1.86 9.65
C GLU A 27 28.64 2.12 10.64
N LYS A 28 28.81 3.14 11.47
CA LYS A 28 27.84 3.53 12.50
C LYS A 28 27.19 4.86 12.14
N PRO A 29 25.86 4.89 11.92
CA PRO A 29 25.13 6.15 11.70
C PRO A 29 25.32 7.16 12.85
N SER A 30 25.47 6.67 14.09
CA SER A 30 25.73 7.53 15.26
C SER A 30 27.08 8.26 15.21
N ALA A 31 28.03 7.77 14.42
CA ALA A 31 29.32 8.41 14.16
C ALA A 31 29.32 9.22 12.85
N ASN A 32 28.14 9.53 12.31
CA ASN A 32 27.98 10.22 11.02
C ASN A 32 28.59 9.46 9.82
N GLU A 33 28.68 8.14 9.94
CA GLU A 33 29.09 7.23 8.87
C GLU A 33 27.87 6.71 8.10
N GLY A 34 28.10 6.20 6.89
CA GLY A 34 27.03 5.75 6.01
C GLY A 34 26.49 6.87 5.13
N LYS A 35 25.31 6.63 4.56
CA LYS A 35 24.57 7.62 3.76
C LYS A 35 23.08 7.47 4.00
N ILE A 36 22.41 8.60 4.19
CA ILE A 36 20.97 8.67 4.32
C ILE A 36 20.45 9.48 3.13
N ILE A 37 19.46 8.93 2.43
CA ILE A 37 18.75 9.62 1.35
C ILE A 37 17.26 9.64 1.67
N LYS A 38 16.64 10.80 1.48
CA LYS A 38 15.19 10.99 1.58
C LYS A 38 14.58 10.57 0.25
N ILE A 39 13.52 9.77 0.26
CA ILE A 39 12.84 9.32 -0.95
C ILE A 39 11.41 9.87 -0.93
N SER A 40 11.04 10.64 -1.96
CA SER A 40 9.68 11.20 -2.10
C SER A 40 8.66 10.14 -2.52
N LEU A 41 7.36 10.46 -2.47
CA LEU A 41 6.31 9.54 -2.92
C LEU A 41 6.45 9.20 -4.41
N GLU A 42 6.80 10.18 -5.24
CA GLU A 42 7.03 10.01 -6.68
C GLU A 42 8.22 9.08 -6.93
N GLU A 43 9.30 9.22 -6.16
CA GLU A 43 10.45 8.33 -6.26
C GLU A 43 10.09 6.91 -5.79
N ILE A 44 9.26 6.74 -4.76
CA ILE A 44 8.74 5.42 -4.37
C ILE A 44 7.97 4.80 -5.54
N VAL A 45 7.12 5.57 -6.23
CA VAL A 45 6.39 5.09 -7.42
C VAL A 45 7.36 4.64 -8.51
N MET A 46 8.38 5.45 -8.83
CA MET A 46 9.37 5.08 -9.86
C MET A 46 10.18 3.84 -9.48
N ILE A 47 10.57 3.71 -8.21
CA ILE A 47 11.23 2.51 -7.69
C ILE A 47 10.29 1.30 -7.86
N LEU A 48 9.02 1.42 -7.47
CA LEU A 48 8.04 0.34 -7.63
C LEU A 48 7.86 -0.08 -9.09
N ARG A 49 7.97 0.85 -10.06
CA ARG A 49 7.95 0.49 -11.49
C ARG A 49 9.12 -0.40 -11.89
N VAL A 50 10.32 -0.14 -11.35
CA VAL A 50 11.45 -1.06 -11.53
C VAL A 50 11.19 -2.40 -10.86
N LEU A 51 10.73 -2.40 -9.60
CA LEU A 51 10.48 -3.63 -8.84
C LEU A 51 9.40 -4.52 -9.49
N ASN A 52 8.40 -3.91 -10.13
CA ASN A 52 7.33 -4.60 -10.85
C ASN A 52 7.70 -5.00 -12.29
N ARG A 53 8.96 -4.82 -12.73
CA ARG A 53 9.42 -5.08 -14.12
C ARG A 53 8.72 -4.23 -15.19
N GLN A 54 8.14 -3.09 -14.80
CA GLN A 54 7.51 -2.15 -15.74
C GLN A 54 8.57 -1.29 -16.45
N THR A 55 9.74 -1.15 -15.82
CA THR A 55 10.93 -0.51 -16.39
C THR A 55 12.17 -1.27 -15.93
N LEU A 56 13.13 -1.54 -16.82
CA LEU A 56 14.34 -2.29 -16.44
C LEU A 56 15.23 -1.54 -15.46
N ASN A 57 15.29 -0.22 -15.60
CA ASN A 57 16.12 0.63 -14.78
C ASN A 57 15.48 2.01 -14.58
N TRP A 58 15.84 2.62 -13.46
CA TRP A 58 15.52 4.00 -13.13
C TRP A 58 16.67 4.63 -12.37
N GLN A 59 16.88 5.93 -12.58
CA GLN A 59 17.87 6.71 -11.85
C GLN A 59 17.38 8.13 -11.54
N SER A 60 17.87 8.68 -10.43
CA SER A 60 17.59 10.03 -9.95
C SER A 60 18.85 10.62 -9.31
N HIS A 61 18.83 11.92 -9.05
CA HIS A 61 19.91 12.63 -8.38
C HIS A 61 19.37 13.55 -7.30
N HIS A 62 19.98 13.46 -6.12
CA HIS A 62 19.67 14.31 -4.97
C HIS A 62 20.77 15.33 -4.78
N ILE A 63 20.40 16.61 -4.64
CA ILE A 63 21.34 17.69 -4.36
C ILE A 63 21.09 18.16 -2.93
N TYR A 64 22.11 18.07 -2.09
CA TYR A 64 22.06 18.59 -0.73
C TYR A 64 23.38 19.28 -0.38
N LYS A 65 23.34 20.58 -0.05
CA LYS A 65 24.53 21.42 0.22
C LYS A 65 25.61 21.24 -0.86
N ASP A 66 25.20 21.41 -2.13
CA ASP A 66 26.03 21.26 -3.34
C ASP A 66 26.62 19.87 -3.60
N LYS A 67 26.33 18.89 -2.74
CA LYS A 67 26.72 17.49 -2.97
C LYS A 67 25.62 16.76 -3.72
N LYS A 68 25.91 16.40 -4.97
CA LYS A 68 25.06 15.55 -5.80
C LYS A 68 25.27 14.08 -5.45
N THR A 69 24.19 13.37 -5.14
CA THR A 69 24.18 11.93 -4.86
C THR A 69 23.33 11.24 -5.93
N SER A 70 23.90 10.27 -6.64
CA SER A 70 23.15 9.42 -7.57
C SER A 70 22.35 8.36 -6.81
N LEU A 71 21.20 8.01 -7.36
CA LEU A 71 20.31 6.95 -6.91
C LEU A 71 19.91 6.15 -8.14
N SER A 72 20.10 4.83 -8.15
CA SER A 72 19.62 3.98 -9.23
C SER A 72 19.16 2.61 -8.77
N PHE A 73 18.17 2.10 -9.49
CA PHE A 73 17.63 0.74 -9.37
C PHE A 73 17.67 0.13 -10.76
N SER A 74 18.32 -1.01 -10.94
CA SER A 74 18.50 -1.63 -12.24
C SER A 74 18.54 -3.15 -12.12
N TRP A 75 17.75 -3.83 -12.93
CA TRP A 75 17.93 -5.26 -13.18
C TRP A 75 19.16 -5.48 -14.08
N GLU A 76 19.85 -6.60 -13.89
CA GLU A 76 21.02 -6.96 -14.71
C GLU A 76 20.62 -7.20 -16.18
N ASP A 77 19.50 -7.89 -16.41
CA ASP A 77 18.83 -8.08 -17.70
C ASP A 77 17.31 -8.29 -17.50
N GLU A 78 16.59 -8.57 -18.59
CA GLU A 78 15.12 -8.78 -18.58
C GLU A 78 14.70 -10.01 -17.74
N ASP A 79 15.49 -11.08 -17.78
CA ASP A 79 15.22 -12.36 -17.10
C ASP A 79 15.95 -12.49 -15.75
N ALA A 80 16.78 -11.50 -15.40
CA ALA A 80 17.71 -11.57 -14.28
C ALA A 80 17.00 -11.61 -12.94
N ASN A 81 17.37 -12.55 -12.06
CA ASN A 81 16.82 -12.62 -10.71
C ASN A 81 17.50 -11.66 -9.71
N ILE A 82 18.34 -10.76 -10.21
CA ILE A 82 19.21 -9.89 -9.43
C ILE A 82 18.90 -8.43 -9.73
N LEU A 83 18.53 -7.70 -8.67
CA LEU A 83 18.35 -6.26 -8.70
C LEU A 83 19.57 -5.57 -8.06
N TRP A 84 20.14 -4.61 -8.78
CA TRP A 84 21.17 -3.71 -8.26
C TRP A 84 20.55 -2.40 -7.79
N ILE A 85 20.89 -2.01 -6.56
CA ILE A 85 20.55 -0.72 -5.97
C ILE A 85 21.85 0.05 -5.71
N ASN A 86 22.01 1.21 -6.33
CA ASN A 86 23.18 2.06 -6.16
C ASN A 86 22.79 3.43 -5.60
N ILE A 87 23.47 3.86 -4.54
CA ILE A 87 23.24 5.14 -3.86
C ILE A 87 24.59 5.78 -3.57
N GLY A 88 25.03 6.70 -4.43
CA GLY A 88 26.40 7.24 -4.40
C GLY A 88 27.44 6.11 -4.47
N ILE A 89 28.29 6.01 -3.44
CA ILE A 89 29.33 4.97 -3.34
C ILE A 89 28.84 3.63 -2.77
N TYR A 90 27.56 3.53 -2.41
CA TYR A 90 26.97 2.34 -1.81
C TYR A 90 26.26 1.52 -2.88
N SER A 91 26.49 0.22 -2.88
CA SER A 91 25.80 -0.72 -3.78
C SER A 91 25.26 -1.90 -2.98
N LYS A 92 24.07 -2.36 -3.35
CA LYS A 92 23.46 -3.55 -2.77
C LYS A 92 22.78 -4.37 -3.87
N MET A 93 23.20 -5.62 -3.95
CA MET A 93 22.53 -6.67 -4.71
C MET A 93 21.38 -7.24 -3.88
N LEU A 94 20.19 -7.34 -4.48
CA LEU A 94 19.04 -8.06 -3.93
C LEU A 94 18.66 -9.22 -4.86
N ASN A 95 18.44 -10.39 -4.27
CA ASN A 95 17.82 -11.51 -4.98
C ASN A 95 16.30 -11.35 -5.05
N LEU A 96 15.63 -12.19 -5.83
CA LEU A 96 14.18 -12.14 -6.04
C LEU A 96 13.36 -12.06 -4.74
N ALA A 97 13.67 -12.89 -3.74
CA ALA A 97 12.94 -12.89 -2.47
C ALA A 97 13.13 -11.56 -1.69
N GLN A 98 14.35 -11.04 -1.63
CA GLN A 98 14.64 -9.76 -0.98
C GLN A 98 13.99 -8.60 -1.72
N THR A 99 14.00 -8.66 -3.05
CA THR A 99 13.36 -7.67 -3.91
C THR A 99 11.85 -7.65 -3.69
N GLU A 100 11.21 -8.81 -3.57
CA GLU A 100 9.77 -8.91 -3.31
C GLU A 100 9.41 -8.36 -1.93
N VAL A 101 10.21 -8.66 -0.89
CA VAL A 101 10.02 -8.08 0.44
C VAL A 101 10.12 -6.56 0.40
N LEU A 102 11.12 -6.02 -0.32
CA LEU A 102 11.26 -4.57 -0.51
C LEU A 102 10.05 -3.98 -1.22
N ARG A 103 9.56 -4.65 -2.28
CA ARG A 103 8.38 -4.23 -3.06
C ARG A 103 7.13 -4.13 -2.18
N LEU A 104 6.83 -5.18 -1.42
CA LEU A 104 5.69 -5.21 -0.51
C LEU A 104 5.79 -4.12 0.57
N LEU A 105 6.98 -3.92 1.13
CA LEU A 105 7.24 -2.86 2.11
C LEU A 105 7.00 -1.47 1.53
N LEU A 106 7.50 -1.20 0.32
CA LEU A 106 7.32 0.10 -0.33
C LEU A 106 5.86 0.36 -0.73
N ILE A 107 5.12 -0.66 -1.16
CA ILE A 107 3.67 -0.55 -1.40
C ILE A 107 2.93 -0.19 -0.12
N HIS A 108 3.24 -0.88 0.98
CA HIS A 108 2.63 -0.62 2.27
C HIS A 108 2.90 0.82 2.73
N LEU A 109 4.18 1.23 2.71
CA LEU A 109 4.57 2.60 3.09
C LEU A 109 3.93 3.64 2.18
N LEU A 110 3.90 3.44 0.86
CA LEU A 110 3.27 4.39 -0.06
C LEU A 110 1.78 4.59 0.26
N LYS A 111 1.04 3.49 0.48
CA LYS A 111 -0.38 3.55 0.86
C LYS A 111 -0.60 4.29 2.17
N GLU A 112 0.19 3.97 3.19
CA GLU A 112 0.15 4.67 4.48
C GLU A 112 0.41 6.17 4.28
N LYS A 113 1.46 6.53 3.54
CA LYS A 113 1.84 7.92 3.30
C LYS A 113 0.76 8.68 2.55
N ILE A 114 0.15 8.10 1.53
CA ILE A 114 -0.96 8.73 0.82
C ILE A 114 -2.08 9.05 1.81
N VAL A 115 -2.44 8.13 2.70
CA VAL A 115 -3.50 8.37 3.68
C VAL A 115 -3.13 9.45 4.69
N TYR A 116 -1.94 9.40 5.30
CA TYR A 116 -1.65 10.24 6.46
C TYR A 116 -0.85 11.52 6.17
N SER A 117 -0.14 11.60 5.04
CA SER A 117 0.69 12.77 4.68
C SER A 117 0.06 13.70 3.65
N THR A 118 -1.06 13.31 3.02
CA THR A 118 -1.76 14.14 2.04
C THR A 118 -3.02 14.83 2.58
N ILE A 119 -3.42 14.52 3.82
CA ILE A 119 -4.54 15.21 4.47
C ILE A 119 -4.06 16.60 4.91
N PRO A 120 -4.78 17.69 4.56
CA PRO A 120 -4.45 19.02 5.03
C PRO A 120 -4.43 19.06 6.56
N LYS A 121 -3.29 19.45 7.15
CA LYS A 121 -3.22 19.70 8.60
C LYS A 121 -4.17 20.86 8.91
N ARG A 122 -5.31 20.57 9.56
CA ARG A 122 -6.17 21.61 10.11
C ARG A 122 -5.33 22.43 11.07
N THR A 123 -5.05 23.68 10.72
CA THR A 123 -4.43 24.64 11.62
C THR A 123 -5.38 24.84 12.79
N SER A 124 -5.01 24.30 13.94
CA SER A 124 -5.71 24.52 15.19
C SER A 124 -5.47 25.96 15.64
N ASN A 125 -6.34 26.88 15.20
CA ASN A 125 -6.67 28.02 16.06
C ASN A 125 -7.69 27.52 17.08
N GLU A 126 -7.30 27.58 18.35
CA GLU A 126 -8.09 27.12 19.47
C GLU A 126 -9.40 27.92 19.63
N ASN A 127 -10.39 27.21 20.19
CA ASN A 127 -11.53 27.71 20.96
C ASN A 127 -12.72 28.32 20.22
N LYS A 128 -13.70 27.48 19.85
CA LYS A 128 -15.00 27.35 20.56
C LYS A 128 -15.92 26.37 19.82
N VAL A 129 -16.47 25.41 20.58
CA VAL A 129 -17.86 24.92 20.56
C VAL A 129 -18.52 24.94 19.17
N THR A 130 -18.83 23.82 18.52
CA THR A 130 -19.97 22.95 18.89
C THR A 130 -19.88 21.68 18.05
N LYS A 131 -20.24 20.52 18.62
CA LYS A 131 -20.79 19.39 17.87
C LYS A 131 -21.76 19.92 16.82
N LEU A 132 -21.51 19.68 15.54
CA LEU A 132 -22.54 19.48 14.51
C LEU A 132 -21.88 19.16 13.17
N LYS A 133 -22.42 18.10 12.54
CA LYS A 133 -22.37 17.76 11.11
C LYS A 133 -21.14 17.02 10.59
N GLN A 134 -21.14 15.74 10.95
CA GLN A 134 -20.65 14.61 10.17
C GLN A 134 -21.58 14.32 8.95
N GLU A 135 -21.97 15.36 8.19
CA GLU A 135 -22.95 15.27 7.09
C GLU A 135 -22.45 15.74 5.71
N GLU A 136 -21.22 16.23 5.56
CA GLU A 136 -20.77 16.80 4.26
C GLU A 136 -19.68 16.01 3.53
N LEU A 137 -19.74 14.67 3.55
CA LEU A 137 -18.98 13.86 2.56
C LEU A 137 -19.83 12.85 1.79
N CYS A 138 -21.16 13.01 1.82
CA CYS A 138 -22.09 12.34 0.91
C CYS A 138 -22.75 13.40 0.01
N ASN A 139 -21.99 13.99 -0.92
CA ASN A 139 -22.55 14.67 -2.09
C ASN A 139 -21.48 14.84 -3.16
N ARG A 140 -21.14 13.73 -3.83
CA ARG A 140 -20.69 13.74 -5.22
C ARG A 140 -20.89 12.36 -5.87
N ASN A 141 -22.15 11.94 -5.98
CA ASN A 141 -22.55 10.89 -6.91
C ASN A 141 -23.16 11.57 -8.16
N LYS A 142 -22.45 11.52 -9.30
CA LYS A 142 -22.98 11.42 -10.67
C LYS A 142 -21.91 11.84 -11.68
N ILE A 143 -21.27 10.86 -12.32
CA ILE A 143 -20.81 10.86 -13.72
C ILE A 143 -20.89 9.37 -14.13
N GLU A 144 -22.04 8.91 -14.61
CA GLU A 144 -22.39 8.77 -16.03
C GLU A 144 -21.68 7.60 -16.72
N GLU A 145 -22.50 6.62 -17.12
CA GLU A 145 -22.19 5.57 -18.08
C GLU A 145 -21.72 6.20 -19.40
N ILE A 146 -20.53 5.82 -19.88
CA ILE A 146 -20.15 6.01 -21.28
C ILE A 146 -19.57 4.68 -21.78
N ASN A 147 -20.27 4.12 -22.76
CA ASN A 147 -19.81 3.02 -23.58
C ASN A 147 -18.78 3.50 -24.62
N GLU A 148 -17.86 2.59 -24.90
CA GLU A 148 -17.08 2.35 -26.12
C GLU A 148 -15.92 3.28 -26.56
N GLU A 149 -14.79 2.57 -26.75
CA GLU A 149 -13.68 2.76 -27.70
C GLU A 149 -12.85 4.05 -27.70
N SER A 150 -11.61 3.95 -27.18
CA SER A 150 -10.38 4.21 -27.95
C SER A 150 -9.11 4.16 -27.07
N ASP A 151 -8.15 3.40 -27.58
CA ASP A 151 -6.68 3.42 -27.48
C ASP A 151 -5.91 3.82 -26.20
N SER A 152 -5.10 2.83 -25.78
CA SER A 152 -3.67 2.95 -25.52
C SER A 152 -3.19 3.87 -24.40
N TYR A 153 -3.57 3.62 -23.14
CA TYR A 153 -2.72 3.84 -21.96
C TYR A 153 -3.24 3.01 -20.77
N LYS A 154 -3.09 1.69 -20.83
CA LYS A 154 -3.43 0.77 -19.72
C LYS A 154 -2.31 -0.24 -19.61
N ASN A 155 -1.43 -0.13 -18.61
CA ASN A 155 -0.68 -1.31 -18.16
C ASN A 155 -0.16 -1.29 -16.70
N ASP A 156 -0.21 -0.20 -15.94
CA ASP A 156 0.26 -0.23 -14.52
C ASP A 156 -0.85 -0.17 -13.45
N LEU A 157 -2.05 0.28 -13.80
CA LEU A 157 -3.25 0.06 -12.97
C LEU A 157 -3.78 -1.37 -13.14
N PHE A 158 -3.40 -2.05 -14.23
CA PHE A 158 -3.94 -3.33 -14.63
C PHE A 158 -3.41 -4.50 -13.79
N SER A 159 -2.19 -4.45 -13.25
CA SER A 159 -1.67 -5.52 -12.38
C SER A 159 -2.37 -5.55 -11.02
N ASP A 160 -2.66 -4.39 -10.42
CA ASP A 160 -3.51 -4.29 -9.23
C ASP A 160 -4.97 -4.68 -9.53
N ILE A 161 -5.47 -4.42 -10.74
CA ILE A 161 -6.79 -4.90 -11.20
C ILE A 161 -6.79 -6.41 -11.46
N ILE A 162 -5.70 -7.00 -11.96
CA ILE A 162 -5.59 -8.45 -12.23
C ILE A 162 -5.44 -9.21 -10.91
N LEU A 163 -4.60 -8.74 -9.98
CA LEU A 163 -4.46 -9.30 -8.63
C LEU A 163 -5.74 -9.11 -7.82
N ARG A 164 -6.39 -7.95 -7.93
CA ARG A 164 -7.76 -7.77 -7.43
C ARG A 164 -8.75 -8.66 -8.16
N ARG A 165 -8.65 -8.91 -9.47
CA ARG A 165 -9.58 -9.80 -10.19
C ARG A 165 -9.48 -11.22 -9.70
N ASP A 166 -8.28 -11.73 -9.46
CA ASP A 166 -8.11 -13.09 -8.96
C ASP A 166 -8.56 -13.21 -7.49
N ILE A 167 -8.29 -12.21 -6.65
CA ILE A 167 -8.85 -12.15 -5.28
C ILE A 167 -10.37 -11.92 -5.29
N LEU A 168 -10.90 -11.10 -6.20
CA LEU A 168 -12.33 -10.84 -6.37
C LEU A 168 -13.07 -12.04 -7.00
N LYS A 169 -12.40 -12.90 -7.78
CA LYS A 169 -12.98 -14.17 -8.24
C LYS A 169 -13.29 -15.09 -7.06
N ASP A 170 -12.50 -14.99 -6.00
CA ASP A 170 -12.65 -15.78 -4.76
C ASP A 170 -13.46 -15.05 -3.67
N LEU A 171 -14.02 -13.88 -3.97
CA LEU A 171 -14.87 -13.11 -3.06
C LEU A 171 -16.25 -12.89 -3.68
N SER A 172 -17.31 -13.02 -2.89
CA SER A 172 -18.65 -12.68 -3.32
C SER A 172 -19.23 -11.55 -2.47
N ASN A 173 -19.97 -10.68 -3.13
CA ASN A 173 -20.79 -9.68 -2.48
C ASN A 173 -22.09 -10.32 -2.02
N VAL A 174 -22.29 -10.42 -0.71
CA VAL A 174 -23.52 -10.93 -0.11
C VAL A 174 -24.16 -9.84 0.76
N ASN A 175 -25.48 -9.73 0.70
CA ASN A 175 -26.22 -8.84 1.59
C ASN A 175 -26.46 -9.58 2.90
N GLY A 176 -26.24 -8.92 4.03
CA GLY A 176 -26.57 -9.50 5.32
C GLY A 176 -26.87 -8.46 6.38
N ILE A 177 -27.42 -8.91 7.50
CA ILE A 177 -27.75 -8.09 8.67
C ILE A 177 -26.89 -8.54 9.85
N ILE A 178 -26.18 -7.61 10.49
CA ILE A 178 -25.42 -7.94 11.71
C ILE A 178 -26.41 -8.09 12.87
N LEU A 179 -26.43 -9.26 13.50
CA LEU A 179 -27.21 -9.54 14.70
C LEU A 179 -26.33 -9.44 15.97
N GLY A 180 -25.06 -9.80 15.86
CA GLY A 180 -24.12 -9.85 16.99
C GLY A 180 -22.66 -9.82 16.56
N GLU A 181 -21.77 -9.48 17.49
CA GLU A 181 -20.34 -9.38 17.23
C GLU A 181 -19.54 -9.88 18.45
N THR A 182 -18.44 -10.57 18.16
CA THR A 182 -17.41 -10.98 19.13
C THR A 182 -16.06 -10.41 18.71
N GLU A 183 -15.01 -10.64 19.50
CA GLU A 183 -13.65 -10.21 19.15
C GLU A 183 -13.20 -10.77 17.79
N LYS A 184 -13.55 -12.03 17.47
CA LYS A 184 -13.02 -12.76 16.29
C LYS A 184 -14.04 -13.02 15.17
N ALA A 185 -15.34 -12.91 15.44
CA ALA A 185 -16.40 -13.25 14.49
C ALA A 185 -17.63 -12.35 14.63
N ILE A 186 -18.44 -12.28 13.59
CA ILE A 186 -19.68 -11.52 13.50
C ILE A 186 -20.82 -12.49 13.18
N LEU A 187 -21.94 -12.37 13.87
CA LEU A 187 -23.17 -13.08 13.54
C LEU A 187 -23.90 -12.27 12.47
N ILE A 188 -23.99 -12.84 11.27
CA ILE A 188 -24.66 -12.22 10.13
C ILE A 188 -25.82 -13.10 9.70
N GLU A 189 -26.98 -12.49 9.53
CA GLU A 189 -28.15 -13.10 8.91
C GLU A 189 -28.10 -12.90 7.40
N PHE A 190 -28.09 -14.01 6.66
CA PHE A 190 -28.17 -14.08 5.20
C PHE A 190 -29.44 -14.83 4.81
N ASP A 191 -30.39 -14.19 4.10
CA ASP A 191 -31.64 -14.83 3.62
C ASP A 191 -32.32 -15.74 4.67
N ASN A 192 -32.54 -15.21 5.89
CA ASN A 192 -33.11 -15.90 7.06
C ASN A 192 -32.27 -17.05 7.65
N LYS A 193 -30.97 -17.12 7.34
CA LYS A 193 -30.00 -18.01 8.00
C LYS A 193 -28.99 -17.21 8.80
N GLU A 194 -28.82 -17.55 10.07
CA GLU A 194 -27.83 -16.95 10.95
C GLU A 194 -26.50 -17.71 10.88
N VAL A 195 -25.41 -17.01 10.55
CA VAL A 195 -24.07 -17.62 10.42
C VAL A 195 -23.02 -16.76 11.13
N TRP A 196 -22.17 -17.41 11.92
CA TRP A 196 -20.97 -16.79 12.50
C TRP A 196 -19.86 -16.72 11.44
N VAL A 197 -19.56 -15.50 11.00
CA VAL A 197 -18.54 -15.20 10.00
C VAL A 197 -17.27 -14.69 10.70
N PRO A 198 -16.11 -15.35 10.56
CA PRO A 198 -14.85 -14.81 11.04
C PRO A 198 -14.52 -13.45 10.41
N LYS A 199 -14.05 -12.49 11.21
CA LYS A 199 -13.67 -11.15 10.70
C LYS A 199 -12.57 -11.22 9.64
N SER A 200 -11.69 -12.22 9.73
CA SER A 200 -10.63 -12.47 8.75
C SER A 200 -11.15 -12.91 7.38
N THR A 201 -12.40 -13.37 7.28
CA THR A 201 -13.01 -13.77 5.99
C THR A 201 -13.79 -12.65 5.30
N ILE A 202 -13.91 -11.48 5.95
CA ILE A 202 -14.60 -10.30 5.42
C ILE A 202 -13.54 -9.30 4.96
N SER A 203 -13.52 -9.01 3.66
CA SER A 203 -12.46 -8.18 3.05
C SER A 203 -12.84 -6.71 2.92
N ASN A 204 -14.10 -6.34 3.16
CA ASN A 204 -14.54 -4.96 3.15
C ASN A 204 -14.76 -4.39 4.56
N HIS A 205 -14.66 -3.06 4.67
CA HIS A 205 -15.16 -2.37 5.86
C HIS A 205 -16.69 -2.46 5.90
N TYR A 206 -17.22 -2.82 7.06
CA TYR A 206 -18.65 -2.87 7.35
C TYR A 206 -18.94 -1.95 8.55
N LEU A 207 -20.18 -1.49 8.65
CA LEU A 207 -20.65 -0.72 9.78
C LEU A 207 -21.05 -1.71 10.90
N PRO A 208 -20.43 -1.67 12.10
CA PRO A 208 -20.80 -2.52 13.22
C PRO A 208 -22.10 -2.03 13.90
N ARG A 209 -23.16 -1.83 13.10
CA ARG A 209 -24.49 -1.46 13.57
C ARG A 209 -25.40 -2.66 13.44
N LYS A 210 -26.06 -3.03 14.56
CA LYS A 210 -27.04 -4.11 14.56
C LYS A 210 -28.26 -3.74 13.71
N ASN A 211 -28.89 -4.74 13.10
CA ASN A 211 -30.13 -4.61 12.34
C ASN A 211 -30.05 -3.67 11.11
N LEU A 212 -28.84 -3.45 10.58
CA LEU A 212 -28.62 -2.74 9.32
C LEU A 212 -28.28 -3.74 8.21
N SER A 213 -29.08 -3.75 7.15
CA SER A 213 -28.73 -4.48 5.93
C SER A 213 -27.56 -3.81 5.23
N GLN A 214 -26.49 -4.55 4.99
CA GLN A 214 -25.30 -4.06 4.30
C GLN A 214 -24.65 -5.15 3.46
N LYS A 215 -23.79 -4.72 2.54
CA LYS A 215 -23.02 -5.61 1.68
C LYS A 215 -21.74 -6.05 2.38
N PHE A 216 -21.47 -7.35 2.37
CA PHE A 216 -20.23 -7.95 2.82
C PHE A 216 -19.51 -8.58 1.64
N LEU A 217 -18.20 -8.36 1.57
CA LEU A 217 -17.31 -9.00 0.62
C LEU A 217 -16.65 -10.17 1.34
N ILE A 218 -17.16 -11.38 1.13
CA ILE A 218 -16.78 -12.58 1.89
C ILE A 218 -16.15 -13.62 0.96
N ASN A 219 -15.15 -14.35 1.46
CA ASN A 219 -14.50 -15.44 0.74
C ASN A 219 -15.49 -16.54 0.30
N ASN A 220 -15.41 -16.92 -0.98
CA ASN A 220 -16.26 -17.92 -1.63
C ASN A 220 -16.18 -19.30 -0.97
N TRP A 221 -15.00 -19.73 -0.51
CA TRP A 221 -14.86 -21.01 0.19
C TRP A 221 -15.72 -21.06 1.46
N PHE A 222 -15.85 -19.93 2.17
CA PHE A 222 -16.64 -19.84 3.39
C PHE A 222 -18.14 -19.86 3.07
N LEU A 223 -18.55 -19.13 2.03
CA LEU A 223 -19.93 -19.07 1.58
C LEU A 223 -20.43 -20.42 1.05
N LYS A 224 -19.62 -21.11 0.25
CA LYS A 224 -19.92 -22.47 -0.25
C LYS A 224 -20.04 -23.48 0.88
N LYS A 225 -19.12 -23.45 1.85
CA LYS A 225 -19.17 -24.35 3.02
C LYS A 225 -20.44 -24.18 3.85
N ASN A 226 -21.01 -22.98 3.88
CA ASN A 226 -22.23 -22.67 4.64
C ASN A 226 -23.51 -22.65 3.76
N ASN A 227 -23.44 -23.09 2.50
CA ASN A 227 -24.56 -23.09 1.56
C ASN A 227 -25.25 -21.72 1.43
N LEU A 228 -24.44 -20.65 1.40
CA LEU A 228 -24.88 -19.26 1.24
C LEU A 228 -24.77 -18.77 -0.22
N ILE A 229 -24.06 -19.51 -1.06
CA ILE A 229 -23.98 -19.36 -2.52
C ILE A 229 -23.98 -20.79 -3.11
N PRO A 230 -24.56 -21.01 -4.30
CA PRO A 230 -24.48 -22.28 -5.03
C PRO A 230 -23.04 -22.74 -5.34
#